data_AF-A0A8J3CCN4-F1
#
_entry.id   AF-A0A8J3CCN4-F1
#
_cell.length_a   1.000
_cell.length_b   1.000
_cell.length_c   1.000
_cell.angle_alpha   90.00
_cell.angle_beta   90.00
_cell.angle_gamma   90.00
#
_symmetry.space_group_name_H-M   'P 1'
#
loop_
_entity.id
_entity.type
_entity.pdbx_description
1 polymer ?
#
loop_
_entity_poly.entity_id
_entity_poly.type
_entity_poly.pdbx_seq_one_letter_code
_entity_poly.pdbx_strand_id
1 'polypeptide(L)'
;MAHNRNPAIDQWFHGHQFDQDRHLLLDLDQLTGLIIASNRAPAPDLTDDVLTAWYQELARHRRVLAQSEAAFIDQARRHGWSWQRIADALWLPNADAAHHRRSTLADELARVHQDGGWPGGPQSTGQDDE
;
A
#
# COMPACT_ATOMS: atom_id res chain seq x y z
N MET A 1 -12.10 1.31 13.94
CA MET A 1 -10.63 1.21 13.80
C MET A 1 -10.18 2.48 13.10
N ALA A 2 -9.43 3.34 13.78
CA ALA A 2 -8.93 4.56 13.17
C ALA A 2 -8.02 4.16 12.00
N HIS A 3 -8.43 4.49 10.78
CA HIS A 3 -7.58 4.32 9.61
C HIS A 3 -6.37 5.22 9.86
N ASN A 4 -5.18 4.63 9.84
CA ASN A 4 -3.93 5.37 9.90
C ASN A 4 -3.79 6.14 8.58
N ARG A 5 -4.50 7.26 8.48
CA ARG A 5 -4.53 8.14 7.30
C ARG A 5 -3.27 8.97 7.28
N ASN A 6 -2.66 9.12 6.11
CA ASN A 6 -1.50 9.97 5.93
C ASN A 6 -1.92 11.45 5.96
N PRO A 7 -1.35 12.28 6.85
CA PRO A 7 -1.76 13.66 7.04
C PRO A 7 -1.48 14.55 5.82
N ALA A 8 -0.43 14.27 5.03
CA ALA A 8 -0.12 15.06 3.85
C ALA A 8 -1.19 14.91 2.75
N ILE A 9 -1.71 13.69 2.57
CA ILE A 9 -2.80 13.42 1.63
C ILE A 9 -4.10 14.08 2.10
N ASP A 10 -4.42 13.97 3.39
CA ASP A 10 -5.64 14.60 3.94
C ASP A 10 -5.56 16.13 3.85
N GLN A 11 -4.43 16.73 4.19
CA GLN A 11 -4.23 18.17 4.05
C GLN A 11 -4.38 18.61 2.59
N TRP A 12 -3.91 17.82 1.64
CA TRP A 12 -4.09 18.10 0.22
C TRP A 12 -5.56 17.98 -0.21
N PHE A 13 -6.32 16.98 0.27
CA PHE A 13 -7.78 16.92 0.04
C PHE A 13 -8.54 18.09 0.65
N HIS A 14 -7.99 18.73 1.69
CA HIS A 14 -8.53 19.98 2.23
C HIS A 14 -8.27 21.21 1.34
N GLY A 15 -7.47 21.11 0.28
CA GLY A 15 -7.22 22.21 -0.66
C GLY A 15 -8.50 22.74 -1.33
N HIS A 16 -8.52 24.03 -1.66
CA HIS A 16 -9.68 24.71 -2.27
C HIS A 16 -10.14 24.12 -3.61
N GLN A 17 -9.22 23.47 -4.33
CA GLN A 17 -9.51 22.77 -5.59
C GLN A 17 -10.48 21.58 -5.44
N PHE A 18 -10.79 21.17 -4.21
CA PHE A 18 -11.71 20.08 -3.91
C PHE A 18 -12.97 20.51 -3.15
N ASP A 19 -13.28 21.82 -3.03
CA ASP A 19 -14.38 22.31 -2.18
C ASP A 19 -15.73 21.60 -2.43
N GLN A 20 -16.05 21.24 -3.67
CA GLN A 20 -17.30 20.57 -4.03
C GLN A 20 -17.34 19.07 -3.64
N ASP A 21 -16.19 18.40 -3.56
CA ASP A 21 -16.10 16.96 -3.36
C ASP A 21 -15.27 16.57 -2.12
N ARG A 22 -14.86 17.54 -1.31
CA ARG A 22 -13.98 17.33 -0.15
C ARG A 22 -14.54 16.25 0.77
N HIS A 23 -15.84 16.30 1.05
CA HIS A 23 -16.51 15.31 1.90
C HIS A 23 -16.40 13.90 1.32
N LEU A 24 -16.61 13.75 0.00
CA LEU A 24 -16.45 12.47 -0.69
C LEU A 24 -15.01 11.96 -0.58
N LEU A 25 -14.00 12.80 -0.82
CA LEU A 25 -12.59 12.38 -0.81
C LEU A 25 -12.10 12.00 0.59
N LEU A 26 -12.58 12.67 1.64
CA LEU A 26 -12.20 12.39 3.02
C LEU A 26 -12.89 11.14 3.59
N ASP A 27 -14.09 10.81 3.12
CA ASP A 27 -14.82 9.62 3.54
C ASP A 27 -14.30 8.32 2.88
N LEU A 28 -13.61 8.44 1.75
CA LEU A 28 -13.01 7.31 1.02
C LEU A 28 -11.66 6.88 1.61
N ASP A 29 -11.26 5.65 1.27
CA ASP A 29 -9.86 5.23 1.38
C ASP A 29 -8.96 6.19 0.58
N GLN A 30 -7.81 6.57 1.14
CA GLN A 30 -6.95 7.61 0.58
C GLN A 30 -6.42 7.27 -0.81
N LEU A 31 -6.12 6.00 -1.10
CA LEU A 31 -5.67 5.61 -2.44
C LEU A 31 -6.80 5.76 -3.47
N THR A 32 -8.03 5.45 -3.06
CA THR A 32 -9.21 5.64 -3.92
C THR A 32 -9.48 7.13 -4.14
N GLY A 33 -9.41 7.95 -3.09
CA GLY A 33 -9.53 9.40 -3.19
C GLY A 33 -8.49 10.01 -4.14
N LEU A 34 -7.22 9.56 -4.05
CA LEU A 34 -6.14 10.03 -4.92
C LEU A 34 -6.37 9.65 -6.38
N ILE A 35 -6.85 8.44 -6.66
CA ILE A 35 -7.23 8.02 -8.02
C ILE A 35 -8.35 8.90 -8.59
N ILE A 36 -9.37 9.20 -7.78
CA ILE A 36 -10.48 10.07 -8.22
C ILE A 36 -9.97 11.49 -8.47
N ALA A 37 -9.16 12.03 -7.56
CA ALA A 37 -8.62 13.38 -7.69
C ALA A 37 -7.68 13.52 -8.90
N SER A 38 -6.81 12.54 -9.16
CA SER A 38 -5.84 12.59 -10.27
C SER A 38 -6.48 12.49 -11.65
N ASN A 39 -7.69 11.91 -11.75
CA ASN A 39 -8.41 11.77 -13.03
C ASN A 39 -9.31 12.97 -13.36
N ARG A 40 -9.28 14.05 -12.57
CA ARG A 40 -10.09 15.25 -12.81
C ARG A 40 -9.55 16.10 -13.95
N ALA A 41 -10.42 16.90 -14.55
CA ALA A 41 -10.08 17.93 -15.52
C ALA A 41 -10.52 19.32 -14.98
N PRO A 42 -9.60 20.29 -14.81
CA PRO A 42 -8.14 20.12 -14.97
C PRO A 42 -7.55 19.18 -13.92
N ALA A 43 -6.44 18.53 -14.26
CA ALA A 43 -5.71 17.70 -13.31
C ALA A 43 -5.18 18.58 -12.18
N PRO A 44 -5.39 18.21 -10.91
CA PRO A 44 -4.89 18.99 -9.79
C PRO A 44 -3.37 18.87 -9.70
N ASP A 45 -2.71 19.92 -9.23
CA ASP A 45 -1.28 19.89 -8.98
C ASP A 45 -0.98 19.06 -7.72
N LEU A 46 -0.14 18.03 -7.88
CA LEU A 46 0.30 17.15 -6.80
C LEU A 46 1.67 17.61 -6.34
N THR A 47 1.79 17.99 -5.07
CA THR A 47 3.08 18.35 -4.50
C THR A 47 3.96 17.10 -4.31
N ASP A 48 5.28 17.29 -4.25
CA ASP A 48 6.23 16.19 -4.01
C ASP A 48 5.94 15.46 -2.69
N ASP A 49 5.45 16.16 -1.67
CA ASP A 49 5.04 15.58 -0.40
C ASP A 49 3.86 14.62 -0.56
N VAL A 50 2.86 14.98 -1.38
CA VAL A 50 1.69 14.13 -1.67
C VAL A 50 2.09 12.93 -2.51
N LEU A 51 2.97 13.10 -3.49
CA LEU A 51 3.51 11.99 -4.27
C LEU A 51 4.30 11.02 -3.39
N THR A 52 5.12 11.53 -2.48
CA THR A 52 5.87 10.73 -1.51
C THR A 52 4.93 9.97 -0.58
N ALA A 53 3.93 10.65 -0.02
CA ALA A 53 2.91 10.03 0.82
C ALA A 53 2.10 8.96 0.06
N TRP A 54 1.72 9.21 -1.19
CA TRP A 54 1.02 8.24 -2.02
C TRP A 54 1.89 7.00 -2.26
N TYR A 55 3.17 7.18 -2.59
CA TYR A 55 4.10 6.07 -2.74
C TYR A 55 4.21 5.21 -1.46
N GLN A 56 4.29 5.86 -0.29
CA GLN A 56 4.32 5.17 0.99
C GLN A 56 3.05 4.35 1.25
N GLU A 57 1.87 4.91 0.96
CA GLU A 57 0.61 4.18 1.08
C GLU A 57 0.53 3.00 0.11
N LEU A 58 1.00 3.16 -1.12
CA LEU A 58 1.10 2.04 -2.08
C LEU A 58 2.03 0.95 -1.58
N ALA A 59 3.19 1.31 -1.03
CA ALA A 59 4.14 0.34 -0.46
C ALA A 59 3.53 -0.41 0.74
N ARG A 60 2.82 0.31 1.63
CA ARG A 60 2.10 -0.28 2.77
C ARG A 60 1.02 -1.26 2.30
N HIS A 61 0.19 -0.87 1.33
CA HIS A 61 -0.85 -1.73 0.77
C HIS A 61 -0.27 -2.97 0.09
N ARG A 62 0.82 -2.82 -0.69
CA ARG A 62 1.52 -3.96 -1.32
C ARG A 62 2.03 -4.95 -0.26
N ARG A 63 2.61 -4.45 0.84
CA ARG A 63 3.04 -5.30 1.95
C ARG A 63 1.88 -6.07 2.56
N VAL A 64 0.78 -5.39 2.89
CA VAL A 64 -0.39 -6.05 3.48
C VAL A 64 -0.99 -7.08 2.53
N LEU A 65 -1.07 -6.76 1.24
CA LEU A 65 -1.54 -7.70 0.22
C LEU A 65 -0.65 -8.93 0.13
N ALA A 66 0.68 -8.75 0.06
CA ALA A 66 1.63 -9.86 0.01
C ALA A 66 1.54 -10.76 1.26
N GLN A 67 1.43 -10.16 2.45
CA GLN A 67 1.24 -10.91 3.70
C GLN A 67 -0.08 -11.69 3.70
N SER A 68 -1.16 -11.05 3.25
CA SER A 68 -2.49 -11.66 3.20
C SER A 68 -2.56 -12.80 2.19
N GLU A 69 -1.95 -12.62 1.02
CA GLU A 69 -1.86 -13.64 -0.03
C GLU A 69 -1.04 -14.85 0.43
N ALA A 70 0.11 -14.62 1.09
CA ALA A 70 0.92 -15.70 1.65
C ALA A 70 0.15 -16.49 2.72
N ALA A 71 -0.53 -15.78 3.63
CA ALA A 71 -1.35 -16.40 4.67
C ALA A 71 -2.52 -17.19 4.06
N PHE A 72 -3.18 -16.66 3.03
CA PHE A 72 -4.24 -17.35 2.30
C PHE A 72 -3.73 -18.67 1.71
N ILE A 73 -2.61 -18.65 0.99
CA ILE A 73 -2.03 -19.85 0.39
C ILE A 73 -1.71 -20.89 1.46
N ASP A 74 -1.06 -20.48 2.55
CA ASP A 74 -0.68 -21.40 3.64
C ASP A 74 -1.91 -22.04 4.30
N GLN A 75 -2.96 -21.25 4.56
CA GLN A 75 -4.21 -21.79 5.11
C GLN A 75 -4.92 -22.70 4.12
N ALA A 76 -5.04 -22.31 2.84
CA ALA A 76 -5.64 -23.14 1.81
C ALA A 76 -4.94 -24.51 1.70
N ARG A 77 -3.60 -24.52 1.75
CA ARG A 77 -2.80 -25.76 1.77
C ARG A 77 -3.06 -26.61 3.00
N ARG A 78 -3.18 -26.01 4.20
CA ARG A 78 -3.54 -26.73 5.44
C ARG A 78 -4.94 -27.34 5.39
N HIS A 79 -5.87 -26.70 4.68
CA HIS A 79 -7.21 -27.21 4.43
C HIS A 79 -7.29 -28.19 3.25
N GLY A 80 -6.15 -28.65 2.72
CA GLY A 80 -6.10 -29.68 1.68
C GLY A 80 -6.44 -29.16 0.27
N TRP A 81 -6.44 -27.86 0.03
CA TRP A 81 -6.65 -27.35 -1.33
C TRP A 81 -5.48 -27.75 -2.23
N SER A 82 -5.81 -28.23 -3.43
CA SER A 82 -4.81 -28.46 -4.47
C SER A 82 -4.20 -27.14 -4.94
N TRP A 83 -2.97 -27.19 -5.44
CA TRP A 83 -2.33 -26.01 -6.04
C TRP A 83 -3.12 -25.44 -7.21
N GLN A 84 -3.79 -26.28 -8.01
CA GLN A 84 -4.66 -25.80 -9.09
C GLN A 84 -5.85 -25.00 -8.55
N ARG A 85 -6.52 -25.47 -7.49
CA ARG A 85 -7.63 -24.72 -6.88
C ARG A 85 -7.17 -23.38 -6.32
N ILE A 86 -5.97 -23.32 -5.75
CA ILE A 86 -5.36 -22.07 -5.28
C ILE A 86 -5.06 -21.14 -6.46
N ALA A 87 -4.54 -21.68 -7.57
CA ALA A 87 -4.30 -20.92 -8.78
C ALA A 87 -5.59 -20.29 -9.32
N ASP A 88 -6.66 -21.08 -9.42
CA ASP A 88 -7.97 -20.60 -9.89
C ASP A 88 -8.51 -19.48 -8.98
N ALA A 89 -8.37 -19.63 -7.66
CA ALA A 89 -8.83 -18.64 -6.67
C ALA A 89 -8.03 -17.32 -6.70
N LEU A 90 -6.76 -17.37 -7.09
CA LEU A 90 -5.88 -16.20 -7.22
C LEU A 90 -5.77 -15.71 -8.68
N TRP A 91 -6.58 -16.26 -9.59
CA TRP A 91 -6.53 -15.99 -11.03
C TRP A 91 -5.13 -16.16 -11.63
N LEU A 92 -4.41 -17.19 -11.18
CA LEU A 92 -3.12 -17.60 -11.72
C LEU A 92 -3.31 -18.67 -12.80
N PRO A 93 -2.42 -18.74 -13.81
CA PRO A 93 -2.64 -19.58 -14.99
C PRO A 93 -2.63 -21.09 -14.70
N ASN A 94 -1.90 -21.55 -13.69
CA ASN A 94 -1.78 -22.96 -13.34
C ASN A 94 -1.22 -23.19 -11.92
N ALA A 95 -1.24 -24.45 -11.49
CA ALA A 95 -0.69 -24.89 -10.20
C ALA A 95 0.77 -24.48 -9.95
N ASP A 96 1.63 -24.56 -10.96
CA ASP A 96 3.05 -24.18 -10.84
C ASP A 96 3.21 -22.69 -10.57
N ALA A 97 2.38 -21.85 -11.21
CA ALA A 97 2.35 -20.41 -10.95
C ALA A 97 1.93 -20.10 -9.50
N ALA A 98 0.98 -20.84 -8.93
CA ALA A 98 0.61 -20.69 -7.52
C ALA A 98 1.74 -21.11 -6.56
N HIS A 99 2.43 -22.21 -6.87
CA HIS A 99 3.59 -22.63 -6.09
C HIS A 99 4.73 -21.59 -6.17
N HIS A 100 5.06 -21.12 -7.38
CA HIS A 100 6.07 -20.10 -7.59
C HIS A 100 5.72 -18.79 -6.88
N ARG A 101 4.46 -18.34 -6.97
CA ARG A 101 3.97 -17.14 -6.30
C ARG A 101 4.19 -17.22 -4.79
N ARG A 102 3.96 -18.39 -4.16
CA ARG A 102 4.23 -18.58 -2.73
C ARG A 102 5.70 -18.37 -2.36
N SER A 103 6.63 -18.83 -3.21
CA SER A 103 8.06 -18.60 -3.02
C SER A 103 8.42 -17.12 -3.21
N THR A 104 7.94 -16.48 -4.28
CA THR A 104 8.18 -15.05 -4.52
C THR A 104 7.67 -14.16 -3.40
N LEU A 105 6.49 -14.47 -2.84
CA LEU A 105 5.96 -13.74 -1.68
C LEU A 105 6.86 -13.85 -0.45
N ALA A 106 7.54 -14.98 -0.23
CA ALA A 106 8.50 -15.10 0.87
C ALA A 106 9.70 -14.16 0.68
N ASP A 107 10.21 -14.06 -0.55
CA ASP A 107 11.32 -13.17 -0.89
C ASP A 107 10.93 -11.69 -0.80
N GLU A 108 9.74 -11.33 -1.31
CA GLU A 108 9.19 -9.97 -1.22
C GLU A 108 9.07 -9.53 0.25
N LEU A 109 8.51 -10.39 1.09
CA LEU A 109 8.34 -10.09 2.52
C LEU A 109 9.69 -10.01 3.24
N ALA A 110 10.65 -10.88 2.91
CA ALA A 110 11.99 -10.85 3.49
C ALA A 110 12.71 -9.51 3.23
N ARG A 111 12.61 -8.96 2.01
CA ARG A 111 13.19 -7.65 1.67
C ARG A 111 12.56 -6.52 2.49
N VAL A 112 11.24 -6.53 2.62
CA VAL A 112 10.50 -5.51 3.38
C VAL A 112 10.80 -5.58 4.89
N HIS A 113 11.18 -6.75 5.41
CA HIS A 113 11.63 -6.89 6.80
C HIS A 113 13.08 -6.41 7.02
N GLN A 114 13.94 -6.49 5.99
CA GLN A 114 15.33 -5.98 6.05
C GLN A 114 15.39 -4.46 5.86
N ASP A 115 14.51 -3.88 5.05
CA ASP A 115 14.37 -2.44 4.84
C ASP A 115 13.60 -1.73 5.96
N GLY A 116 13.45 -2.35 7.13
CA GLY A 116 12.88 -1.73 8.34
C GLY A 116 13.62 -0.48 8.82
N GLY A 117 14.78 -0.15 8.23
CA GLY A 117 15.39 1.17 8.26
C GLY A 117 15.04 1.96 7.00
N TRP A 118 13.89 2.61 6.98
CA TRP A 118 13.60 3.62 5.96
C TRP A 118 14.62 4.77 6.08
N PRO A 119 15.28 5.19 4.98
CA PRO A 119 16.21 6.31 4.97
C PRO A 119 15.41 7.62 5.02
N GLY A 120 14.96 7.98 6.21
CA GLY A 120 14.11 9.15 6.44
C GLY A 120 13.53 9.24 7.85
N GLY A 121 13.90 8.34 8.76
CA GLY A 121 13.76 8.64 10.18
C GLY A 121 14.50 9.95 10.48
N PRO A 122 13.94 10.85 11.31
CA PRO A 122 14.56 12.14 11.59
C PRO A 122 16.00 11.91 12.02
N GLN A 123 16.94 12.47 11.25
CA GLN A 123 18.32 12.58 11.72
C GLN A 123 18.24 13.33 13.04
N SER A 124 18.62 12.68 14.14
CA SER A 124 18.95 13.37 15.39
C SER A 124 20.12 14.30 15.10
N THR A 125 19.82 15.48 14.57
CA THR A 125 20.73 16.61 14.53
C THR A 125 20.82 17.15 15.93
N GLY A 126 22.02 17.04 16.51
CA GLY A 126 22.46 17.87 17.62
C GLY A 126 22.17 17.30 19.00
N GLN A 127 23.24 16.82 19.65
CA GLN A 127 23.65 17.52 20.86
C GLN A 127 25.18 17.40 20.98
N ASP A 128 25.85 18.32 20.30
CA ASP A 128 27.10 18.87 20.81
C ASP A 128 26.71 19.85 21.93
N ASP A 129 27.13 19.56 23.15
CA ASP A 129 27.26 20.40 24.34
C ASP A 129 27.94 19.45 25.35
N GLU A 130 29.12 19.65 25.95
CA GLU A 130 29.99 20.81 26.18
C GLU A 130 31.37 20.25 26.60
#